data_AF-A0A0G4M9E7-F1
#
_entry.id   AF-A0A0G4M9E7-F1
#
_cell.length_a   1.000
_cell.length_b   1.000
_cell.length_c   1.000
_cell.angle_alpha   90.00
_cell.angle_beta   90.00
_cell.angle_gamma   90.00
#
_symmetry.space_group_name_H-M   'P 1'
#
loop_
_entity.id
_entity.type
_entity.pdbx_description
1 polymer ?
#
loop_
_entity_poly.entity_id
_entity_poly.type
_entity_poly.pdbx_seq_one_letter_code
_entity_poly.pdbx_strand_id
1 'polypeptide(L)'
;LLGYHRLWAHSSYKASLPLKIYLAAVGAGAVEGSIRWWSREHRAHHRYTDTVKDPYSVRKGLLYSHLGWMVMKQDPKRTGRTDITDLNEDPVVMWQHIHFLKCVLTMGVIFPTLVCGLGWGDWLGGYVYAGILRIFFVQQATFCINSLAHWIGDQPFDDRNSPRDHMITAFFTLGEGYHNFHHEFPSDYRNAIQWWQYDPTKWMIWTWKQLGLASDLKQFRANEIEKGRVQQLQKKLDQKRATLDWGIPLEQLPVVDWDDFVAQ
;
A
#
# COMPACT_ATOMS: atom_id res chain seq x y z
N LEU A 1 7.05 -0.04 6.00
CA LEU A 1 5.58 -0.18 6.16
C LEU A 1 5.07 0.48 7.45
N LEU A 2 5.24 -0.12 8.63
CA LEU A 2 4.69 0.40 9.91
C LEU A 2 4.99 1.89 10.20
N GLY A 3 6.23 2.33 9.97
CA GLY A 3 6.64 3.73 10.07
C GLY A 3 6.38 4.51 8.79
N TYR A 4 7.25 4.32 7.80
CA TYR A 4 7.27 5.10 6.54
C TYR A 4 5.88 5.27 5.90
N HIS A 5 5.13 4.18 5.81
CA HIS A 5 3.85 4.15 5.13
C HIS A 5 2.72 4.66 6.03
N ARG A 6 2.41 3.92 7.10
CA ARG A 6 1.21 4.17 7.91
C ARG A 6 1.37 5.33 8.90
N LEU A 7 2.56 5.55 9.46
CA LEU A 7 2.81 6.62 10.44
C LEU A 7 3.12 7.95 9.75
N TRP A 8 4.13 8.00 8.88
CA TRP A 8 4.61 9.26 8.34
C TRP A 8 3.94 9.66 7.02
N ALA A 9 3.71 8.75 6.08
CA ALA A 9 3.08 9.14 4.82
C ALA A 9 1.58 9.43 5.00
N HIS A 10 0.86 8.60 5.76
CA HIS A 10 -0.61 8.69 5.92
C HIS A 10 -1.10 9.20 7.27
N SER A 11 -0.22 9.31 8.28
CA SER A 11 -0.61 9.77 9.63
C SER A 11 -1.82 8.99 10.18
N SER A 12 -1.85 7.67 9.95
CA SER A 12 -2.97 6.78 10.32
C SER A 12 -3.01 6.44 11.82
N TYR A 13 -1.92 6.70 12.54
CA TYR A 13 -1.83 6.58 14.00
C TYR A 13 -0.76 7.53 14.55
N LYS A 14 -0.74 7.72 15.86
CA LYS A 14 0.32 8.43 16.59
C LYS A 14 1.22 7.43 17.31
N ALA A 15 2.52 7.69 17.32
CA ALA A 15 3.52 6.87 17.97
C ALA A 15 4.24 7.65 19.07
N SER A 16 4.53 6.98 20.18
CA SER A 16 5.44 7.48 21.21
C SER A 16 6.85 7.75 20.63
N LEU A 17 7.62 8.62 21.28
CA LEU A 17 8.97 8.95 20.82
C LEU A 17 9.89 7.71 20.71
N PRO A 18 9.93 6.76 21.67
CA PRO A 18 10.72 5.55 21.53
C PRO A 18 10.32 4.72 20.31
N LEU A 19 9.02 4.59 20.05
CA LEU A 19 8.51 3.86 18.88
C LEU A 19 8.89 4.57 17.57
N LYS A 20 8.83 5.91 17.52
CA LYS A 20 9.29 6.69 16.35
C LYS A 20 10.77 6.45 16.06
N ILE A 21 11.63 6.51 17.09
CA ILE A 21 13.07 6.29 16.94
C ILE A 21 13.35 4.87 16.45
N TYR A 22 12.70 3.87 17.05
CA TYR A 22 12.81 2.47 16.61
C TYR A 22 12.42 2.32 15.14
N LEU A 23 11.24 2.82 14.75
CA LEU A 23 10.73 2.75 13.38
C LEU A 23 11.63 3.48 12.37
N ALA A 24 12.24 4.60 12.77
CA ALA A 24 13.17 5.35 11.93
C ALA A 24 14.46 4.58 11.69
N ALA A 25 14.99 3.92 12.73
CA ALA A 25 16.19 3.08 12.63
C ALA A 25 15.94 1.83 11.77
N VAL A 26 14.91 1.04 12.07
CA VAL A 26 14.64 -0.19 11.29
C VAL A 26 14.20 0.13 9.85
N GLY A 27 13.47 1.22 9.65
CA GLY A 27 13.05 1.69 8.32
C GLY A 27 14.24 2.09 7.44
N ALA A 28 15.26 2.73 8.01
CA ALA A 28 16.49 3.04 7.28
C ALA A 28 17.21 1.77 6.78
N GLY A 29 17.12 0.66 7.53
CA GLY A 29 17.65 -0.63 7.13
C GLY A 29 17.02 -1.21 5.86
N ALA A 30 15.84 -0.75 5.43
CA ALA A 30 15.22 -1.19 4.18
C ALA A 30 15.87 -0.58 2.92
N VAL A 31 16.64 0.51 3.06
CA VAL A 31 17.35 1.17 1.95
C VAL A 31 16.41 1.66 0.84
N GLU A 32 15.30 2.28 1.22
CA GLU A 32 14.27 2.80 0.29
C GLU A 32 14.24 4.35 0.26
N GLY A 33 15.31 4.98 0.69
CA GLY A 33 15.38 6.44 0.91
C GLY A 33 15.00 6.86 2.33
N SER A 34 15.25 8.13 2.66
CA SER A 34 14.90 8.70 3.96
C SER A 34 13.38 8.75 4.15
N ILE A 35 12.90 8.78 5.40
CA ILE A 35 11.48 8.90 5.73
C ILE A 35 10.84 10.07 4.97
N ARG A 36 11.53 11.23 5.02
CA ARG A 36 11.08 12.46 4.38
C ARG A 36 10.90 12.32 2.87
N TRP A 37 11.89 11.73 2.19
CA TRP A 37 11.84 11.53 0.74
C TRP A 37 10.78 10.50 0.36
N TRP A 38 10.78 9.33 1.00
CA TRP A 38 9.85 8.26 0.71
C TRP A 38 8.40 8.70 0.94
N SER A 39 8.12 9.34 2.07
CA SER A 39 6.77 9.80 2.41
C SER A 39 6.29 10.90 1.45
N ARG A 40 7.18 11.78 0.99
CA ARG A 40 6.86 12.78 -0.03
C ARG A 40 6.44 12.12 -1.34
N GLU A 41 7.25 11.20 -1.86
CA GLU A 41 6.97 10.48 -3.11
C GLU A 41 5.68 9.66 -2.98
N HIS A 42 5.46 9.03 -1.84
CA HIS A 42 4.26 8.23 -1.59
C HIS A 42 2.98 9.07 -1.48
N ARG A 43 3.04 10.23 -0.81
CA ARG A 43 1.92 11.19 -0.83
C ARG A 43 1.63 11.69 -2.25
N ALA A 44 2.68 11.95 -3.04
CA ALA A 44 2.53 12.35 -4.44
C ALA A 44 1.90 11.25 -5.29
N HIS A 45 2.30 9.99 -5.07
CA HIS A 45 1.69 8.83 -5.69
C HIS A 45 0.19 8.78 -5.42
N HIS A 46 -0.26 8.78 -4.16
CA HIS A 46 -1.70 8.77 -3.82
C HIS A 46 -2.48 9.94 -4.42
N ARG A 47 -1.92 11.14 -4.40
CA ARG A 47 -2.60 12.34 -4.90
C ARG A 47 -2.75 12.33 -6.43
N TYR A 48 -1.80 11.73 -7.12
CA TYR A 48 -1.65 11.82 -8.56
C TYR A 48 -1.65 10.45 -9.24
N THR A 49 -2.19 9.41 -8.57
CA THR A 49 -2.18 8.01 -9.01
C THR A 49 -2.51 7.92 -10.48
N ASP A 50 -1.72 7.13 -11.21
CA ASP A 50 -1.92 6.88 -12.65
C ASP A 50 -1.84 8.11 -13.56
N THR A 51 -1.35 9.25 -13.08
CA THR A 51 -1.08 10.42 -13.92
C THR A 51 0.42 10.55 -14.23
N VAL A 52 0.77 11.47 -15.12
CA VAL A 52 2.18 11.81 -15.41
C VAL A 52 2.94 12.37 -14.20
N LYS A 53 2.22 12.83 -13.17
CA LYS A 53 2.78 13.39 -11.93
C LYS A 53 3.08 12.34 -10.87
N ASP A 54 2.60 11.11 -11.06
CA ASP A 54 2.89 9.98 -10.17
C ASP A 54 4.34 9.49 -10.41
N PRO A 55 5.20 9.49 -9.36
CA PRO A 55 6.61 9.16 -9.48
C PRO A 55 6.87 7.74 -9.96
N TYR A 56 5.99 6.79 -9.66
CA TYR A 56 6.15 5.38 -10.02
C TYR A 56 4.92 4.79 -10.71
N SER A 57 4.23 5.64 -11.49
CA SER A 57 3.02 5.27 -12.24
C SER A 57 3.15 3.97 -13.04
N VAL A 58 2.20 3.05 -12.83
CA VAL A 58 2.08 1.80 -13.59
C VAL A 58 1.83 2.05 -15.09
N ARG A 59 1.30 3.22 -15.47
CA ARG A 59 1.08 3.59 -16.88
C ARG A 59 2.37 3.70 -17.69
N LYS A 60 3.52 3.86 -17.03
CA LYS A 60 4.84 3.84 -17.67
C LYS A 60 5.38 2.41 -17.88
N GLY A 61 4.62 1.39 -17.48
CA GLY A 61 4.94 -0.02 -17.62
C GLY A 61 5.26 -0.70 -16.29
N LEU A 62 5.07 -2.04 -16.27
CA LEU A 62 5.29 -2.86 -15.07
C LEU A 62 6.75 -2.80 -14.59
N LEU A 63 7.71 -2.88 -15.50
CA LEU A 63 9.14 -2.79 -15.15
C LEU A 63 9.50 -1.40 -14.58
N TYR A 64 8.87 -0.36 -15.11
CA TYR A 64 9.09 1.00 -14.62
C TYR A 64 8.57 1.17 -13.19
N SER A 65 7.33 0.77 -12.94
CA SER A 65 6.70 0.86 -11.61
C SER A 65 7.36 -0.06 -10.57
N HIS A 66 7.93 -1.18 -11.01
CA HIS A 66 8.68 -2.07 -10.13
C HIS A 66 10.03 -1.45 -9.73
N LEU A 67 10.95 -1.22 -10.69
CA LEU A 67 12.31 -0.77 -10.39
C LEU A 67 12.74 0.48 -11.17
N GLY A 68 12.18 0.70 -12.35
CA GLY A 68 12.62 1.76 -13.26
C GLY A 68 12.57 3.17 -12.65
N TRP A 69 11.59 3.46 -11.80
CA TRP A 69 11.46 4.74 -11.11
C TRP A 69 12.64 5.08 -10.18
N MET A 70 13.32 4.06 -9.62
CA MET A 70 14.49 4.23 -8.76
C MET A 70 15.77 4.48 -9.56
N VAL A 71 15.91 3.82 -10.72
CA VAL A 71 17.15 3.83 -11.51
C VAL A 71 17.16 4.92 -12.60
N MET A 72 15.99 5.36 -13.06
CA MET A 72 15.88 6.39 -14.08
C MET A 72 15.71 7.78 -13.45
N LYS A 73 16.51 8.73 -13.93
CA LYS A 73 16.41 10.14 -13.52
C LYS A 73 15.02 10.69 -13.85
N GLN A 74 14.24 10.97 -12.81
CA GLN A 74 12.96 11.67 -12.92
C GLN A 74 13.20 13.18 -13.09
N ASP A 75 12.37 13.84 -13.90
CA ASP A 75 12.33 15.30 -13.96
C ASP A 75 11.59 15.83 -12.72
N PRO A 76 12.26 16.52 -11.78
CA PRO A 76 11.65 16.99 -10.55
C PRO A 76 10.53 18.02 -10.78
N LYS A 77 10.47 18.64 -11.96
CA LYS A 77 9.38 19.56 -12.33
C LYS A 77 8.10 18.82 -12.72
N ARG A 78 8.21 17.54 -13.11
CA ARG A 78 7.06 16.71 -13.51
C ARG A 78 6.44 15.97 -12.33
N THR A 79 7.23 15.59 -11.33
CA THR A 79 6.71 14.92 -10.12
C THR A 79 5.75 15.83 -9.35
N GLY A 80 4.61 15.27 -8.95
CA GLY A 80 3.61 15.95 -8.16
C GLY A 80 4.15 16.42 -6.81
N ARG A 81 3.61 17.55 -6.31
CA ARG A 81 3.99 18.09 -5.00
C ARG A 81 2.88 17.88 -3.98
N THR A 82 3.28 17.56 -2.76
CA THR A 82 2.42 17.39 -1.59
C THR A 82 2.99 18.19 -0.43
N ASP A 83 2.11 18.55 0.50
CA ASP A 83 2.54 19.16 1.74
C ASP A 83 3.34 18.14 2.56
N ILE A 84 4.46 18.59 3.08
CA ILE A 84 5.42 17.81 3.89
C ILE A 84 5.89 18.63 5.10
N THR A 85 5.14 19.66 5.48
CA THR A 85 5.47 20.54 6.61
C THR A 85 5.62 19.74 7.90
N ASP A 86 4.69 18.82 8.15
CA ASP A 86 4.73 17.89 9.27
C ASP A 86 5.99 17.01 9.32
N LEU A 87 6.49 16.58 8.15
CA LEU A 87 7.73 15.81 8.05
C LEU A 87 8.98 16.67 8.33
N ASN A 88 8.92 17.96 7.99
CA ASN A 88 10.01 18.91 8.29
C ASN A 88 10.02 19.31 9.77
N GLU A 89 8.87 19.27 10.43
CA GLU A 89 8.71 19.64 11.83
C GLU A 89 8.99 18.46 12.80
N ASP A 90 8.95 17.20 12.32
CA ASP A 90 9.29 16.04 13.14
C ASP A 90 10.83 15.88 13.29
N PRO A 91 11.41 16.07 14.50
CA PRO A 91 12.86 16.02 14.70
C PRO A 91 13.46 14.64 14.39
N VAL A 92 12.71 13.55 14.60
CA VAL A 92 13.18 12.18 14.31
C VAL A 92 13.32 12.00 12.79
N VAL A 93 12.35 12.50 12.03
CA VAL A 93 12.37 12.45 10.56
C VAL A 93 13.54 13.26 10.01
N MET A 94 13.75 14.48 10.52
CA MET A 94 14.83 15.34 10.05
C MET A 94 16.21 14.81 10.44
N TRP A 95 16.38 14.32 11.66
CA TRP A 95 17.61 13.64 12.08
C TRP A 95 17.94 12.45 11.17
N GLN A 96 16.94 11.60 10.91
CA GLN A 96 17.10 10.44 10.05
C GLN A 96 17.41 10.83 8.60
N HIS A 97 16.80 11.91 8.09
CA HIS A 97 17.06 12.42 6.75
C HIS A 97 18.51 12.92 6.59
N ILE A 98 19.00 13.71 7.57
CA ILE A 98 20.37 14.26 7.56
C ILE A 98 21.41 13.15 7.72
N HIS A 99 21.13 12.12 8.52
CA HIS A 99 22.04 11.02 8.79
C HIS A 99 21.69 9.72 8.04
N PHE A 100 20.91 9.82 6.95
CA PHE A 100 20.30 8.67 6.31
C PHE A 100 21.31 7.59 5.92
N LEU A 101 22.42 7.97 5.28
CA LEU A 101 23.46 7.01 4.86
C LEU A 101 24.11 6.30 6.05
N LYS A 102 24.32 7.01 7.17
CA LYS A 102 24.84 6.40 8.41
C LYS A 102 23.82 5.40 8.96
N CYS A 103 22.54 5.75 8.97
CA CYS A 103 21.47 4.86 9.43
C CYS A 103 21.36 3.60 8.55
N VAL A 104 21.48 3.75 7.22
CA VAL A 104 21.51 2.63 6.27
C VAL A 104 22.67 1.68 6.54
N LEU A 105 23.90 2.20 6.66
CA LEU A 105 25.08 1.37 6.93
C LEU A 105 24.96 0.66 8.28
N THR A 106 24.56 1.38 9.32
CA THR A 106 24.43 0.82 10.66
C THR A 106 23.31 -0.22 10.73
N MET A 107 22.09 0.11 10.33
CA MET A 107 20.93 -0.76 10.52
C MET A 107 20.75 -1.80 9.41
N GLY A 108 21.21 -1.50 8.20
CA GLY A 108 21.08 -2.39 7.04
C GLY A 108 22.17 -3.45 6.96
N VAL A 109 23.38 -3.18 7.47
CA VAL A 109 24.55 -4.04 7.29
C VAL A 109 25.27 -4.35 8.60
N ILE A 110 25.69 -3.33 9.35
CA ILE A 110 26.52 -3.53 10.55
C ILE A 110 25.74 -4.27 11.65
N PHE A 111 24.54 -3.81 11.96
CA PHE A 111 23.68 -4.40 12.99
C PHE A 111 23.38 -5.88 12.73
N PRO A 112 22.86 -6.31 11.57
CA PRO A 112 22.63 -7.74 11.32
C PRO A 112 23.93 -8.56 11.35
N THR A 113 25.04 -8.01 10.86
CA THR A 113 26.36 -8.67 10.93
C THR A 113 26.80 -8.91 12.37
N LEU A 114 26.67 -7.89 13.24
CA LEU A 114 27.01 -8.00 14.66
C LEU A 114 26.09 -8.96 15.40
N VAL A 115 24.79 -8.96 15.10
CA VAL A 115 23.82 -9.88 15.74
C VAL A 115 24.20 -11.33 15.45
N CYS A 116 24.48 -11.68 14.19
CA CYS A 116 24.85 -13.05 13.84
C CYS A 116 26.25 -13.42 14.35
N GLY A 117 27.21 -12.52 14.22
CA GLY A 117 28.59 -12.71 14.65
C GLY A 117 28.74 -12.88 16.16
N LEU A 118 28.09 -12.02 16.95
CA LEU A 118 28.13 -12.09 18.42
C LEU A 118 27.17 -13.14 18.99
N GLY A 119 26.04 -13.39 18.32
CA GLY A 119 25.03 -14.33 18.79
C GLY A 119 25.42 -15.79 18.58
N TRP A 120 25.89 -16.15 17.39
CA TRP A 120 26.20 -17.54 17.03
C TRP A 120 27.48 -17.70 16.19
N GLY A 121 28.36 -16.70 16.16
CA GLY A 121 29.68 -16.79 15.53
C GLY A 121 29.69 -16.62 14.00
N ASP A 122 28.54 -16.40 13.37
CA ASP A 122 28.42 -16.36 11.91
C ASP A 122 28.43 -14.92 11.36
N TRP A 123 29.63 -14.34 11.29
CA TRP A 123 29.84 -12.99 10.78
C TRP A 123 29.51 -12.87 9.29
N LEU A 124 29.95 -13.86 8.48
CA LEU A 124 29.76 -13.82 7.04
C LEU A 124 28.29 -14.01 6.67
N GLY A 125 27.58 -14.91 7.35
CA GLY A 125 26.15 -15.10 7.14
C GLY A 125 25.32 -13.89 7.57
N GLY A 126 25.71 -13.21 8.65
CA GLY A 126 25.10 -11.93 9.04
C GLY A 126 25.28 -10.84 7.99
N TYR A 127 26.46 -10.73 7.40
CA TYR A 127 26.74 -9.76 6.33
C TYR A 127 25.99 -10.08 5.04
N VAL A 128 26.08 -11.32 4.56
CA VAL A 128 25.53 -11.74 3.26
C VAL A 128 24.02 -11.94 3.31
N TYR A 129 23.52 -12.78 4.22
CA TYR A 129 22.10 -13.16 4.24
C TYR A 129 21.25 -12.10 4.97
N ALA A 130 21.62 -11.76 6.21
CA ALA A 130 20.83 -10.81 7.02
C ALA A 130 21.05 -9.34 6.63
N GLY A 131 22.21 -9.02 6.06
CA GLY A 131 22.52 -7.73 5.45
C GLY A 131 22.04 -7.67 3.99
N ILE A 132 22.88 -8.11 3.05
CA ILE A 132 22.72 -7.86 1.61
C ILE A 132 21.44 -8.51 1.04
N LEU A 133 21.26 -9.82 1.18
CA LEU A 133 20.13 -10.52 0.55
C LEU A 133 18.79 -10.09 1.15
N ARG A 134 18.72 -9.88 2.46
CA ARG A 134 17.52 -9.35 3.10
C ARG A 134 17.18 -7.93 2.61
N ILE A 135 18.15 -7.04 2.37
CA ILE A 135 17.88 -5.74 1.71
C ILE A 135 17.20 -5.97 0.36
N PHE A 136 17.80 -6.83 -0.47
CA PHE A 136 17.29 -7.12 -1.81
C PHE A 136 15.85 -7.62 -1.78
N PHE A 137 15.56 -8.66 -0.99
CA PHE A 137 14.20 -9.22 -0.92
C PHE A 137 13.17 -8.24 -0.35
N VAL A 138 13.55 -7.43 0.65
CA VAL A 138 12.67 -6.37 1.17
C VAL A 138 12.33 -5.36 0.07
N GLN A 139 13.33 -4.90 -0.69
CA GLN A 139 13.09 -3.98 -1.80
C GLN A 139 12.21 -4.60 -2.88
N GLN A 140 12.46 -5.85 -3.29
CA GLN A 140 11.62 -6.53 -4.30
C GLN A 140 10.17 -6.66 -3.81
N ALA A 141 9.96 -7.01 -2.54
CA ALA A 141 8.63 -7.07 -1.95
C ALA A 141 7.95 -5.68 -1.96
N THR A 142 8.63 -4.62 -1.54
CA THR A 142 8.08 -3.25 -1.59
C THR A 142 7.75 -2.82 -3.02
N PHE A 143 8.62 -3.12 -3.98
CA PHE A 143 8.45 -2.78 -5.39
C PHE A 143 7.28 -3.51 -6.05
N CYS A 144 6.93 -4.71 -5.56
CA CYS A 144 5.69 -5.40 -5.95
C CYS A 144 4.43 -4.62 -5.58
N ILE A 145 4.46 -3.75 -4.57
CA ILE A 145 3.30 -2.91 -4.21
C ILE A 145 3.04 -1.92 -5.36
N ASN A 146 4.07 -1.19 -5.78
CA ASN A 146 3.95 -0.19 -6.86
C ASN A 146 3.62 -0.82 -8.23
N SER A 147 3.96 -2.09 -8.43
CA SER A 147 3.80 -2.80 -9.70
C SER A 147 2.65 -3.80 -9.69
N LEU A 148 2.82 -4.95 -9.05
CA LEU A 148 1.84 -6.03 -9.04
C LEU A 148 0.51 -5.62 -8.40
N ALA A 149 0.53 -4.82 -7.32
CA ALA A 149 -0.70 -4.34 -6.68
C ALA A 149 -1.44 -3.27 -7.51
N HIS A 150 -0.85 -2.80 -8.61
CA HIS A 150 -1.49 -1.97 -9.63
C HIS A 150 -1.82 -2.74 -10.91
N TRP A 151 -1.60 -4.05 -10.96
CA TRP A 151 -1.76 -4.85 -12.17
C TRP A 151 -2.68 -6.06 -11.98
N ILE A 152 -2.54 -6.78 -10.87
CA ILE A 152 -3.22 -8.05 -10.60
C ILE A 152 -4.14 -7.90 -9.39
N GLY A 153 -5.35 -8.46 -9.48
CA GLY A 153 -6.30 -8.51 -8.37
C GLY A 153 -7.63 -7.81 -8.68
N ASP A 154 -8.43 -7.64 -7.63
CA ASP A 154 -9.78 -7.12 -7.70
C ASP A 154 -9.86 -5.65 -7.32
N GLN A 155 -10.92 -4.98 -7.77
CA GLN A 155 -11.23 -3.59 -7.39
C GLN A 155 -12.59 -3.54 -6.71
N PRO A 156 -12.66 -3.90 -5.42
CA PRO A 156 -13.92 -3.96 -4.67
C PRO A 156 -14.43 -2.60 -4.17
N PHE A 157 -13.62 -1.55 -4.13
CA PHE A 157 -14.00 -0.23 -3.60
C PHE A 157 -14.04 0.86 -4.67
N ASP A 158 -13.06 0.89 -5.58
CA ASP A 158 -13.01 1.89 -6.65
C ASP A 158 -12.19 1.36 -7.85
N ASP A 159 -12.57 1.67 -9.08
CA ASP A 159 -11.87 1.27 -10.31
C ASP A 159 -11.46 2.44 -11.21
N ARG A 160 -11.54 3.68 -10.70
CA ARG A 160 -11.07 4.89 -11.44
C ARG A 160 -9.58 4.84 -11.73
N ASN A 161 -8.80 4.24 -10.82
CA ASN A 161 -7.36 4.04 -10.93
C ASN A 161 -7.03 2.54 -10.91
N SER A 162 -5.77 2.20 -11.11
CA SER A 162 -5.21 0.85 -11.19
C SER A 162 -4.99 0.04 -9.89
N PRO A 163 -5.01 0.59 -8.66
CA PRO A 163 -4.82 -0.19 -7.44
C PRO A 163 -5.80 -1.36 -7.32
N ARG A 164 -5.30 -2.52 -6.90
CA ARG A 164 -6.02 -3.80 -6.83
C ARG A 164 -5.74 -4.52 -5.51
N ASP A 165 -6.75 -5.23 -5.03
CA ASP A 165 -6.66 -6.14 -3.90
C ASP A 165 -6.24 -7.53 -4.40
N HIS A 166 -5.12 -8.04 -3.89
CA HIS A 166 -4.64 -9.37 -4.25
C HIS A 166 -3.97 -10.06 -3.05
N MET A 167 -4.52 -11.20 -2.62
CA MET A 167 -4.10 -11.90 -1.39
C MET A 167 -2.65 -12.38 -1.44
N ILE A 168 -2.17 -12.92 -2.57
CA ILE A 168 -0.79 -13.39 -2.69
C ILE A 168 0.18 -12.21 -2.64
N THR A 169 -0.17 -11.10 -3.29
CA THR A 169 0.61 -9.86 -3.17
C THR A 169 0.64 -9.42 -1.72
N ALA A 170 -0.50 -9.42 -1.02
CA ALA A 170 -0.58 -9.05 0.39
C ALA A 170 0.26 -9.95 1.30
N PHE A 171 0.40 -11.24 0.98
CA PHE A 171 1.27 -12.15 1.73
C PHE A 171 2.74 -11.71 1.67
N PHE A 172 3.27 -11.49 0.46
CA PHE A 172 4.66 -11.06 0.27
C PHE A 172 4.93 -9.62 0.71
N THR A 173 3.90 -8.76 0.70
CA THR A 173 4.02 -7.34 1.07
C THR A 173 3.52 -7.04 2.48
N LEU A 174 3.35 -8.07 3.32
CA LEU A 174 2.94 -7.93 4.73
C LEU A 174 1.63 -7.16 4.94
N GLY A 175 0.66 -7.34 4.04
CA GLY A 175 -0.68 -6.75 4.07
C GLY A 175 -0.90 -5.61 3.09
N GLU A 176 0.14 -5.13 2.40
CA GLU A 176 0.06 -3.99 1.48
C GLU A 176 -0.57 -4.31 0.12
N GLY A 177 -0.86 -5.58 -0.14
CA GLY A 177 -1.55 -6.03 -1.35
C GLY A 177 -3.07 -5.85 -1.34
N TYR A 178 -3.69 -5.41 -0.23
CA TYR A 178 -5.07 -4.87 -0.24
C TYR A 178 -5.03 -3.41 -0.68
N HIS A 179 -4.53 -3.20 -1.89
CA HIS A 179 -4.11 -1.90 -2.38
C HIS A 179 -5.28 -1.05 -2.88
N ASN A 180 -6.38 -1.69 -3.32
CA ASN A 180 -7.59 -0.99 -3.71
C ASN A 180 -8.25 -0.32 -2.50
N PHE A 181 -8.39 -1.07 -1.39
CA PHE A 181 -8.86 -0.49 -0.13
C PHE A 181 -7.96 0.65 0.32
N HIS A 182 -6.65 0.43 0.30
CA HIS A 182 -5.68 1.40 0.74
C HIS A 182 -5.72 2.73 -0.04
N HIS A 183 -5.86 2.67 -1.37
CA HIS A 183 -5.96 3.88 -2.19
C HIS A 183 -7.28 4.65 -2.00
N GLU A 184 -8.37 3.95 -1.74
CA GLU A 184 -9.67 4.59 -1.47
C GLU A 184 -9.73 5.17 -0.04
N PHE A 185 -9.12 4.50 0.94
CA PHE A 185 -9.15 4.87 2.36
C PHE A 185 -7.74 5.03 2.97
N PRO A 186 -6.89 5.94 2.44
CA PRO A 186 -5.45 5.97 2.74
C PRO A 186 -5.12 6.29 4.19
N SER A 187 -6.02 6.95 4.92
CA SER A 187 -5.82 7.26 6.35
C SER A 187 -6.25 6.14 7.30
N ASP A 188 -6.85 5.04 6.83
CA ASP A 188 -7.13 3.89 7.70
C ASP A 188 -5.80 3.23 8.09
N TYR A 189 -5.62 2.91 9.37
CA TYR A 189 -4.40 2.23 9.81
C TYR A 189 -4.33 0.76 9.32
N ARG A 190 -5.41 0.22 8.76
CA ARG A 190 -5.51 -1.13 8.20
C ARG A 190 -5.54 -1.05 6.68
N ASN A 191 -4.90 -2.00 6.00
CA ASN A 191 -5.20 -2.25 4.59
C ASN A 191 -6.21 -3.39 4.46
N ALA A 192 -6.10 -4.38 5.34
CA ALA A 192 -7.03 -5.50 5.45
C ALA A 192 -8.07 -5.24 6.55
N ILE A 193 -9.32 -4.96 6.17
CA ILE A 193 -10.40 -4.63 7.12
C ILE A 193 -11.06 -5.85 7.76
N GLN A 194 -11.02 -7.01 7.11
CA GLN A 194 -11.58 -8.23 7.70
C GLN A 194 -10.60 -8.82 8.70
N TRP A 195 -11.12 -9.47 9.74
CA TRP A 195 -10.29 -10.04 10.82
C TRP A 195 -9.38 -11.17 10.30
N TRP A 196 -9.84 -11.95 9.31
CA TRP A 196 -9.14 -13.08 8.72
C TRP A 196 -8.17 -12.69 7.59
N GLN A 197 -8.30 -11.48 7.03
CA GLN A 197 -7.42 -11.01 5.97
C GLN A 197 -6.01 -10.73 6.52
N TYR A 198 -5.00 -11.31 5.88
CA TYR A 198 -3.60 -11.22 6.29
C TYR A 198 -3.06 -9.78 6.22
N ASP A 199 -2.81 -9.17 7.37
CA ASP A 199 -2.13 -7.88 7.49
C ASP A 199 -1.42 -7.86 8.85
N PRO A 200 -0.20 -8.44 8.93
CA PRO A 200 0.57 -8.46 10.17
C PRO A 200 0.87 -7.05 10.68
N THR A 201 0.94 -6.05 9.79
CA THR A 201 1.20 -4.68 10.21
C THR A 201 0.02 -4.05 10.94
N LYS A 202 -1.24 -4.38 10.62
CA LYS A 202 -2.40 -3.92 11.42
C LYS A 202 -2.38 -4.51 12.83
N TRP A 203 -2.03 -5.80 12.94
CA TRP A 203 -1.98 -6.47 14.23
C TRP A 203 -0.86 -5.90 15.09
N MET A 204 0.31 -5.62 14.50
CA MET A 204 1.40 -4.98 15.22
C MET A 204 1.04 -3.59 15.74
N ILE A 205 0.41 -2.73 14.92
CA ILE A 205 -0.03 -1.40 15.35
C ILE A 205 -1.10 -1.51 16.47
N TRP A 206 -2.03 -2.45 16.33
CA TRP A 206 -3.03 -2.71 17.37
C TRP A 206 -2.39 -3.15 18.69
N THR A 207 -1.40 -4.04 18.64
CA THR A 207 -0.64 -4.48 19.82
C THR A 207 0.08 -3.30 20.47
N TRP A 208 0.75 -2.44 19.69
CA TRP A 208 1.38 -1.23 20.23
C TRP A 208 0.39 -0.28 20.88
N LYS A 209 -0.86 -0.22 20.40
CA LYS A 209 -1.92 0.52 21.09
C LYS A 209 -2.21 -0.06 22.46
N GLN A 210 -2.31 -1.40 22.57
CA GLN A 210 -2.55 -2.05 23.87
C GLN A 210 -1.39 -1.83 24.86
N LEU A 211 -0.16 -1.73 24.34
CA LEU A 211 1.04 -1.46 25.13
C LEU A 211 1.27 0.04 25.43
N GLY A 212 0.39 0.94 24.97
CA GLY A 212 0.54 2.38 25.15
C GLY A 212 1.64 3.03 24.29
N LEU A 213 2.22 2.30 23.33
CA LEU A 213 3.25 2.80 22.42
C LEU A 213 2.68 3.54 21.21
N ALA A 214 1.43 3.24 20.84
CA ALA A 214 0.68 3.88 19.77
C ALA A 214 -0.69 4.37 20.26
N SER A 215 -1.23 5.41 19.63
CA SER A 215 -2.55 5.98 19.95
C SER A 215 -3.22 6.52 18.68
N ASP A 216 -4.49 6.92 18.79
CA ASP A 216 -5.23 7.58 17.71
C ASP A 216 -5.24 6.78 16.38
N LEU A 217 -5.45 5.45 16.48
CA LEU A 217 -5.57 4.57 15.32
C LEU A 217 -6.83 4.94 14.52
N LYS A 218 -6.62 5.57 13.37
CA LYS A 218 -7.69 6.05 12.49
C LYS A 218 -8.34 4.90 11.75
N GLN A 219 -9.66 4.88 11.77
CA GLN A 219 -10.47 3.92 11.01
C GLN A 219 -11.59 4.69 10.30
N PHE A 220 -11.85 4.33 9.05
CA PHE A 220 -13.05 4.83 8.39
C PHE A 220 -14.30 4.15 8.97
N ARG A 221 -15.41 4.89 9.01
CA ARG A 221 -16.70 4.36 9.46
C ARG A 221 -17.11 3.21 8.53
N ALA A 222 -17.57 2.10 9.12
CA ALA A 222 -18.00 0.93 8.36
C ALA A 222 -19.03 1.27 7.27
N ASN A 223 -19.95 2.19 7.54
CA ASN A 223 -20.92 2.66 6.57
C ASN A 223 -20.30 3.33 5.33
N GLU A 224 -19.22 4.11 5.48
CA GLU A 224 -18.57 4.76 4.34
C GLU A 224 -17.81 3.74 3.47
N ILE A 225 -17.18 2.76 4.12
CA ILE A 225 -16.53 1.64 3.44
C ILE A 225 -17.57 0.83 2.65
N GLU A 226 -18.73 0.54 3.26
CA GLU A 226 -19.77 -0.26 2.63
C GLU A 226 -20.47 0.48 1.50
N LYS A 227 -20.66 1.80 1.61
CA LYS A 227 -21.13 2.63 0.48
C LYS A 227 -20.24 2.46 -0.75
N GLY A 228 -18.93 2.58 -0.59
CA GLY A 228 -17.97 2.41 -1.69
C GLY A 228 -18.07 1.03 -2.31
N ARG A 229 -18.15 -0.02 -1.48
CA ARG A 229 -18.32 -1.41 -1.96
C ARG A 229 -19.63 -1.60 -2.73
N VAL A 230 -20.75 -1.11 -2.20
CA VAL A 230 -22.07 -1.24 -2.84
C VAL A 230 -22.11 -0.46 -4.16
N GLN A 231 -21.57 0.75 -4.20
CA GLN A 231 -21.47 1.55 -5.44
C GLN A 231 -20.65 0.81 -6.50
N GLN A 232 -19.53 0.21 -6.12
CA GLN A 232 -18.68 -0.54 -7.04
C GLN A 232 -19.35 -1.85 -7.50
N LEU A 233 -20.09 -2.54 -6.63
CA LEU A 233 -20.91 -3.69 -7.01
C LEU A 233 -22.03 -3.32 -7.97
N GLN A 234 -22.76 -2.22 -7.70
CA GLN A 234 -23.82 -1.71 -8.56
C GLN A 234 -23.26 -1.38 -9.95
N LYS A 235 -22.11 -0.70 -10.02
CA LYS A 235 -21.43 -0.41 -11.29
C LYS A 235 -21.12 -1.67 -12.10
N LYS A 236 -20.58 -2.71 -11.47
CA LYS A 236 -20.31 -4.00 -12.13
C LYS A 236 -21.60 -4.70 -12.58
N LEU A 237 -22.65 -4.63 -11.76
CA LEU A 237 -23.95 -5.20 -12.09
C LEU A 237 -24.57 -4.49 -13.30
N ASP A 238 -24.50 -3.16 -13.36
CA ASP A 238 -25.00 -2.35 -14.47
C ASP A 238 -24.24 -2.65 -15.77
N GLN A 239 -22.91 -2.80 -15.69
CA GLN A 239 -22.09 -3.22 -16.83
C GLN A 239 -22.51 -4.61 -17.35
N LYS A 240 -22.72 -5.58 -16.45
CA LYS A 240 -23.20 -6.92 -16.84
C LYS A 240 -24.62 -6.87 -17.40
N ARG A 241 -25.50 -6.07 -16.79
CA ARG A 241 -26.88 -5.89 -17.22
C ARG A 241 -26.96 -5.32 -18.64
N ALA A 242 -26.06 -4.43 -19.01
CA ALA A 242 -25.98 -3.85 -20.35
C ALA A 242 -25.57 -4.85 -21.44
N THR A 243 -24.98 -6.00 -21.08
CA THR A 243 -24.59 -7.04 -22.07
C THR A 243 -25.63 -8.15 -22.22
N LEU A 244 -26.70 -8.12 -21.43
CA LEU A 244 -27.74 -9.15 -21.46
C LEU A 244 -28.91 -8.67 -22.33
N ASP A 245 -29.45 -9.58 -23.14
CA ASP A 245 -30.76 -9.41 -23.74
C ASP A 245 -31.82 -9.72 -22.68
N TRP A 246 -32.65 -8.75 -22.36
CA TRP A 246 -33.72 -8.87 -21.37
C TRP A 246 -35.05 -9.34 -21.98
N GLY A 247 -35.07 -9.57 -23.30
CA GLY A 247 -36.27 -9.93 -24.04
C GLY A 247 -37.23 -8.75 -24.19
N ILE A 248 -38.44 -9.09 -24.64
CA ILE A 248 -39.52 -8.12 -24.85
C ILE A 248 -40.06 -7.70 -23.48
N PRO A 249 -40.18 -6.39 -23.19
CA PRO A 249 -40.81 -5.92 -21.95
C PRO A 249 -42.21 -6.53 -21.77
N LEU A 250 -42.58 -6.86 -20.52
CA LEU A 250 -43.88 -7.47 -20.19
C LEU A 250 -45.09 -6.77 -20.83
N GLU A 251 -45.04 -5.44 -20.91
CA GLU A 251 -46.08 -4.58 -21.49
C GLU A 251 -46.24 -4.74 -23.02
N GLN A 252 -45.22 -5.28 -23.68
CA GLN A 252 -45.16 -5.52 -25.12
C GLN A 252 -45.27 -7.00 -25.48
N LEU A 253 -45.40 -7.89 -24.48
CA LEU A 253 -45.65 -9.30 -24.74
C LEU A 253 -47.05 -9.47 -25.35
N PRO A 254 -47.21 -10.30 -26.39
CA PRO A 254 -48.51 -10.58 -26.95
C PRO A 254 -49.39 -11.28 -25.90
N VAL A 255 -50.64 -10.86 -25.79
CA VAL A 255 -51.65 -11.62 -25.07
C VAL A 255 -52.00 -12.81 -25.96
N VAL A 256 -51.61 -14.01 -25.56
CA VAL A 256 -51.93 -15.24 -26.29
C VAL A 256 -53.34 -15.66 -25.89
N ASP A 257 -54.25 -15.67 -26.86
CA ASP A 257 -55.61 -16.15 -26.65
C ASP A 257 -55.63 -17.68 -26.56
N TRP A 258 -56.68 -18.26 -25.98
CA TRP A 258 -56.73 -19.70 -25.68
C TRP A 258 -56.53 -20.58 -26.92
N ASP A 259 -57.10 -20.18 -28.05
CA ASP A 259 -57.00 -20.94 -29.30
C ASP A 259 -55.58 -20.91 -29.88
N ASP A 260 -54.86 -19.78 -29.74
CA ASP A 260 -53.46 -19.64 -30.18
C ASP A 260 -52.50 -20.43 -29.26
N PHE A 261 -52.84 -20.57 -27.97
CA PHE A 261 -52.07 -21.36 -27.01
C PHE A 261 -52.18 -22.87 -27.29
N VAL A 262 -53.38 -23.35 -27.66
CA VAL A 262 -53.62 -24.78 -27.95
C VAL A 262 -53.03 -25.21 -29.30
N ALA A 263 -52.82 -24.28 -30.22
CA ALA A 263 -52.29 -24.54 -31.56
C ALA A 263 -50.74 -24.63 -31.66
N GLN A 264 -50.01 -24.22 -30.62
CA GLN A 264 -48.54 -24.32 -30.51
C GLN A 264 -48.10 -25.62 -29.85
#